data_AF-A0A382AWW0-F1
#
_entry.id   AF-A0A382AWW0-F1
#
_cell.length_a   1.000
_cell.length_b   1.000
_cell.length_c   1.000
_cell.angle_alpha   90.00
_cell.angle_beta   90.00
_cell.angle_gamma   90.00
#
_symmetry.space_group_name_H-M   'P 1'
#
loop_
_entity.id
_entity.type
_entity.pdbx_description
1 polymer ?
#
loop_
_entity_poly.entity_id
_entity_poly.type
_entity_poly.pdbx_seq_one_letter_code
_entity_poly.pdbx_strand_id
1 'polypeptide(L)' 'MPRGTSDPRHSDSRIVVTFPSILSLALVFFAGCGSPDVGSVANVTVFEGARLIVGDGSVPIEDAVFIVENDRFTQVG' A
#
# COMPACT_ATOMS: atom_id res chain seq x y z
N MET A 1 -20.80 66.74 11.30
CA MET A 1 -20.00 65.53 11.64
C MET A 1 -20.90 64.30 11.51
N PRO A 2 -20.79 63.47 10.45
CA PRO A 2 -21.60 62.26 10.35
C PRO A 2 -20.90 61.09 11.05
N ARG A 3 -21.63 60.37 11.91
CA ARG A 3 -21.19 59.12 12.54
C ARG A 3 -21.30 57.99 11.52
N GLY A 4 -20.18 57.30 11.28
CA GLY A 4 -20.13 56.11 10.43
C GLY A 4 -20.81 54.92 11.11
N THR A 5 -21.78 54.32 10.41
CA THR A 5 -22.40 53.06 10.80
C THR A 5 -21.56 51.91 10.28
N SER A 6 -21.08 51.03 11.16
CA SER A 6 -20.44 49.77 10.78
C SER A 6 -21.49 48.81 10.19
N ASP A 7 -21.31 48.41 8.94
CA ASP A 7 -22.20 47.48 8.22
C ASP A 7 -21.91 46.02 8.67
N PRO A 8 -22.88 45.29 9.24
CA PRO A 8 -22.68 43.94 9.77
C PRO A 8 -22.62 42.86 8.67
N ARG A 9 -22.90 43.22 7.41
CA ARG A 9 -23.03 42.28 6.29
C ARG A 9 -21.73 41.64 5.80
N HIS A 10 -20.58 42.06 6.33
CA HIS A 10 -19.27 41.53 5.91
C HIS A 10 -18.88 40.20 6.58
N SER A 11 -19.55 39.84 7.69
CA SER A 11 -19.22 38.63 8.45
C SER A 11 -19.84 37.35 7.87
N ASP A 12 -21.04 37.45 7.30
CA ASP A 12 -21.81 36.26 6.89
C ASP A 12 -21.27 35.62 5.59
N SER A 13 -20.85 36.41 4.61
CA SER A 13 -20.32 35.85 3.34
C SER A 13 -18.96 35.17 3.50
N ARG A 14 -18.19 35.52 4.52
CA ARG A 14 -16.87 34.91 4.77
C ARG A 14 -17.02 33.46 5.25
N ILE A 15 -18.03 33.21 6.09
CA ILE A 15 -18.31 31.90 6.69
C ILE A 15 -18.78 30.87 5.65
N VAL A 16 -19.61 31.29 4.69
CA VAL A 16 -20.23 30.37 3.71
C VAL A 16 -19.22 29.85 2.67
N VAL A 17 -18.13 30.58 2.42
CA VAL A 17 -17.09 30.19 1.43
C VAL A 17 -15.92 29.46 2.10
N THR A 18 -15.53 29.85 3.31
CA THR A 18 -14.40 29.21 4.00
C THR A 18 -14.72 27.80 4.49
N PHE A 19 -15.92 27.55 4.99
CA PHE A 19 -16.31 26.24 5.53
C PHE A 19 -16.22 25.08 4.51
N PRO A 20 -16.82 25.17 3.32
CA PRO A 20 -16.74 24.08 2.33
C PRO A 20 -15.33 23.95 1.73
N SER A 21 -14.56 25.03 1.67
CA SER A 21 -13.18 25.03 1.16
C SER A 21 -12.22 24.32 2.11
N ILE A 22 -12.34 24.55 3.42
CA ILE A 22 -11.56 23.86 4.46
C ILE A 22 -11.92 22.37 4.51
N LEU A 23 -13.21 22.03 4.41
CA LEU A 23 -13.68 20.64 4.37
C LEU A 23 -13.15 19.89 3.15
N SER A 24 -13.16 20.54 1.98
CA SER A 24 -12.62 19.98 0.74
C SER A 24 -11.11 19.75 0.83
N LEU A 25 -10.36 20.67 1.46
CA LEU A 25 -8.92 20.55 1.63
C LEU A 25 -8.53 19.42 2.61
N ALA A 26 -9.32 19.20 3.67
CA ALA A 26 -9.09 18.14 4.64
C ALA A 26 -9.27 16.72 4.04
N LEU A 27 -10.23 16.55 3.12
CA LEU A 27 -10.48 15.26 2.45
C LEU A 27 -9.32 14.83 1.55
N VAL A 28 -8.66 15.78 0.88
CA VAL A 28 -7.49 15.50 0.04
C VAL A 28 -6.29 15.06 0.89
N PHE A 29 -6.14 15.60 2.11
CA PHE A 29 -5.05 15.25 3.02
C PHE A 29 -5.17 13.83 3.60
N PHE A 30 -6.38 13.31 3.77
CA PHE A 30 -6.60 11.98 4.37
C PHE A 30 -6.48 10.82 3.35
N ALA A 31 -6.61 11.10 2.05
CA ALA A 31 -6.63 10.09 1.00
C ALA A 31 -5.23 9.59 0.56
N GLY A 32 -4.15 10.09 1.18
CA GLY A 32 -2.76 9.81 0.77
C GLY A 32 -2.11 8.53 1.31
N CYS A 33 -2.78 7.74 2.16
CA CYS A 33 -2.20 6.55 2.81
C CYS A 33 -2.63 5.21 2.20
N GLY A 34 -2.98 5.17 0.91
CA GLY A 34 -3.15 3.91 0.18
C GLY A 34 -1.85 3.54 -0.50
N SER A 35 -1.12 2.54 0.00
CA SER A 35 -0.05 1.92 -0.78
C SER A 35 -0.65 1.38 -2.07
N PRO A 36 -0.07 1.63 -3.25
CA PRO A 36 -0.47 0.91 -4.44
C PRO A 36 -0.28 -0.59 -4.14
N ASP A 37 -1.35 -1.36 -4.26
CA ASP A 37 -1.30 -2.82 -4.25
C ASP A 37 -0.62 -3.22 -5.56
N VAL A 38 0.72 -3.07 -5.58
CA VAL A 38 1.58 -3.68 -6.59
C VAL A 38 1.47 -5.16 -6.31
N GLY A 39 0.46 -5.79 -6.90
CA GLY A 39 0.07 -7.18 -6.62
C GLY A 39 1.31 -8.01 -6.37
N SER A 40 1.40 -8.54 -5.15
CA SER A 40 2.60 -9.15 -4.57
C SER A 40 3.41 -9.84 -5.67
N VAL A 41 4.53 -9.24 -6.09
CA VAL A 41 5.41 -9.86 -7.08
C VAL A 41 5.81 -11.19 -6.48
N ALA A 42 5.30 -12.29 -7.05
CA ALA A 42 5.56 -13.61 -6.53
C ALA A 42 7.07 -13.82 -6.48
N ASN A 43 7.62 -13.97 -5.28
CA ASN A 43 9.04 -14.19 -5.11
C ASN A 43 9.32 -15.66 -5.41
N VAL A 44 9.63 -15.94 -6.68
CA VAL A 44 9.88 -17.30 -7.19
C VAL A 44 11.37 -17.48 -7.44
N THR A 45 11.94 -18.52 -6.83
CA THR A 45 13.33 -18.96 -7.06
C THR A 45 13.31 -20.41 -7.51
N VAL A 46 14.08 -20.72 -8.56
CA VAL A 46 14.31 -22.09 -9.05
C VAL A 46 15.74 -22.51 -8.70
N PHE A 47 15.90 -23.68 -8.11
CA PHE A 47 17.19 -24.29 -7.84
C PHE A 47 17.34 -25.50 -8.75
N GLU A 48 18.46 -25.56 -9.49
CA GLU A 48 18.74 -26.61 -10.47
C GLU A 48 20.05 -27.31 -10.14
N GLY A 49 20.16 -28.60 -10.48
CA GLY A 49 21.38 -29.40 -10.25
C GLY A 49 21.73 -29.55 -8.77
N ALA A 50 20.73 -29.47 -7.90
CA ALA A 50 20.94 -29.51 -6.46
C ALA A 50 21.03 -30.95 -5.95
N ARG A 51 21.78 -31.15 -4.87
CA ARG A 51 21.70 -32.36 -4.07
C ARG A 51 20.69 -32.15 -2.93
N LEU A 52 19.49 -32.69 -3.08
CA LEU A 52 18.39 -32.49 -2.14
C LEU A 52 18.34 -33.58 -1.06
N ILE A 53 18.42 -33.15 0.20
CA ILE A 53 18.27 -34.00 1.39
C ILE A 53 16.93 -33.67 2.03
N VAL A 54 15.92 -34.50 1.83
CA VAL A 54 14.52 -34.25 2.29
C VAL A 54 14.40 -34.24 3.81
N GLY A 55 15.24 -35.02 4.51
CA GLY A 55 15.24 -35.13 5.97
C GLY A 55 14.26 -36.15 6.54
N ASP A 56 13.63 -36.96 5.70
CA ASP A 56 12.72 -38.06 6.07
C ASP A 56 13.45 -39.42 6.24
N GLY A 57 14.78 -39.42 6.12
CA GLY A 57 15.62 -40.62 6.18
C GLY A 57 15.73 -41.39 4.86
N SER A 58 15.08 -40.92 3.78
CA SER A 58 15.29 -41.45 2.44
C SER A 58 16.67 -41.10 1.87
N VAL A 59 17.01 -41.74 0.75
CA VAL A 59 18.24 -41.45 0.01
C VAL A 59 18.15 -40.04 -0.60
N PRO A 60 19.21 -39.22 -0.53
CA PRO A 60 19.24 -37.91 -1.19
C PRO A 60 18.94 -37.99 -2.69
N ILE A 61 18.29 -36.96 -3.22
CA ILE A 61 18.02 -36.82 -4.65
C ILE A 61 19.18 -36.03 -5.27
N GLU A 62 19.84 -36.62 -6.27
CA GLU A 62 20.91 -35.98 -7.01
C GLU A 62 20.35 -35.28 -8.25
N ASP A 63 21.02 -34.22 -8.72
CA ASP A 63 20.61 -33.40 -9.87
C ASP A 63 19.16 -32.86 -9.80
N ALA A 64 18.67 -32.61 -8.58
CA ALA A 64 17.29 -32.21 -8.31
C ALA A 64 16.97 -30.80 -8.81
N VAL A 65 15.68 -30.57 -9.10
CA VAL A 65 15.09 -29.27 -9.40
C VAL A 65 13.92 -29.01 -8.46
N PHE A 66 13.93 -27.85 -7.80
CA PHE A 66 12.81 -27.45 -6.94
C PHE A 66 12.54 -25.94 -7.02
N ILE A 67 11.29 -25.59 -6.74
CA ILE A 67 10.78 -24.23 -6.83
C ILE A 67 10.36 -23.75 -5.44
N VAL A 68 10.85 -22.56 -5.08
CA VAL A 68 10.43 -21.84 -3.86
C VAL A 68 9.66 -20.60 -4.28
N GLU A 69 8.41 -20.52 -3.86
CA GLU A 69 7.55 -19.35 -4.04
C GLU A 69 7.11 -18.83 -2.67
N ASN A 70 7.43 -17.56 -2.38
CA ASN A 70 7.04 -16.89 -1.12
C ASN A 70 7.38 -17.74 0.11
N ASP A 71 8.64 -18.18 0.20
CA ASP A 71 9.20 -19.01 1.28
C ASP A 71 8.58 -20.42 1.40
N ARG A 72 7.90 -20.90 0.34
CA ARG A 72 7.24 -22.20 0.32
C ARG A 72 7.70 -23.02 -0.88
N PHE A 73 7.99 -24.30 -0.65
CA PHE A 73 8.19 -25.24 -1.75
C PHE A 73 6.88 -25.47 -2.49
N THR A 74 6.88 -25.25 -3.81
CA THR A 74 5.70 -25.46 -4.67
C THR A 74 5.88 -26.64 -5.62
N GLN A 75 7.13 -27.02 -5.92
CA GLN A 75 7.47 -28.22 -6.69
C GLN A 75 8.84 -28.76 -6.27
N VAL A 76 8.98 -30.09 -6.29
CA VAL A 76 10.23 -30.83 -6.03
C VAL A 76 10.29 -32.01 -6.99
N GLY A 77 11.44 -32.24 -7.63
CA GLY A 77 11.68 -33.35 -8.56
C GLY A 77 13.14 -33.61 -8.84
#